data_AF-A0A918RQB6-F1
#
_entry.id   AF-A0A918RQB6-F1
#
_cell.length_a   1.000
_cell.length_b   1.000
_cell.length_c   1.000
_cell.angle_alpha   90.00
_cell.angle_beta   90.00
_cell.angle_gamma   90.00
#
_symmetry.space_group_name_H-M   'P 1'
#
loop_
_entity.id
_entity.type
_entity.pdbx_description
1 polymer ?
#
loop_
_entity_poly.entity_id
_entity_poly.type
_entity_poly.pdbx_seq_one_letter_code
_entity_poly.pdbx_strand_id
1 'polypeptide(L)' 'MRHIPTAGGYVIRKASAGDASEPAWFKSSYSSGPDGDSCIEIATTSSTVHIRDSKNINGPRLAVTPTAWAEFVTYAGGR' A
#
# COMPACT_ATOMS: atom_id res chain seq x y z
N MET A 1 33.63 4.77 -12.06
CA MET A 1 34.28 4.56 -10.74
C MET A 1 33.23 4.65 -9.66
N ARG A 2 33.28 3.69 -8.74
CA ARG A 2 32.26 3.34 -7.75
C ARG A 2 31.98 4.51 -6.78
N HIS A 3 30.77 4.58 -6.23
CA HIS A 3 30.61 4.51 -4.78
C HIS A 3 29.17 4.12 -4.41
N ILE A 4 29.06 2.91 -3.88
CA ILE A 4 27.95 2.43 -3.06
C ILE A 4 28.32 2.79 -1.61
N PRO A 5 27.43 3.41 -0.84
CA PRO A 5 27.33 3.15 0.58
C PRO A 5 26.11 2.26 0.88
N THR A 6 26.42 1.16 1.56
CA THR A 6 25.51 0.16 2.10
C THR A 6 24.82 0.69 3.36
N ALA A 7 23.60 0.22 3.60
CA ALA A 7 22.83 0.22 4.84
C ALA A 7 21.93 1.43 5.15
N GLY A 8 20.64 1.12 5.31
CA GLY A 8 19.78 1.76 6.30
C GLY A 8 18.83 2.84 5.79
N GLY A 9 17.57 2.47 5.56
CA GLY A 9 16.50 3.45 5.52
C GLY A 9 15.35 3.06 4.60
N TYR A 10 14.55 2.05 4.98
CA TYR A 10 13.18 2.00 4.49
C TYR A 10 12.52 3.33 4.87
N VAL A 11 12.04 4.07 3.88
CA VAL A 11 11.52 5.42 4.05
C VAL A 11 10.18 5.36 4.79
N ILE A 12 10.21 5.17 6.11
CA ILE A 12 9.01 5.24 6.94
C ILE A 12 8.67 6.73 7.06
N ARG A 13 7.63 7.17 6.35
CA ARG A 13 7.12 8.52 6.52
C ARG A 13 6.63 8.67 7.97
N LYS A 14 7.21 9.65 8.68
CA LYS A 14 6.77 10.10 10.01
C LYS A 14 5.31 10.55 9.95
N ALA A 15 4.44 9.94 10.75
CA ALA A 15 3.11 10.46 11.04
C ALA A 15 3.20 11.52 12.14
N SER A 16 2.70 12.73 11.89
CA SER A 16 2.47 13.75 12.92
C SER A 16 1.03 13.65 13.41
N ALA A 17 0.85 13.51 14.71
CA ALA A 17 -0.44 13.36 15.38
C ALA A 17 -1.26 14.64 15.27
N GLY A 18 -2.46 14.57 14.67
CA GLY A 18 -3.41 15.68 14.67
C GLY A 18 -4.36 15.79 13.47
N ASP A 19 -5.00 14.69 13.07
CA ASP A 19 -6.29 14.64 12.35
C ASP A 19 -6.73 13.17 12.44
N ALA A 20 -8.00 12.80 12.32
CA ALA A 20 -8.37 11.38 12.34
C ALA A 20 -7.63 10.66 11.20
N SER A 21 -6.51 10.00 11.52
CA SER A 21 -5.37 9.85 10.61
C SER A 21 -5.83 9.33 9.26
N GLU A 22 -5.71 10.17 8.22
CA GLU A 22 -5.93 9.72 6.85
C GLU A 22 -5.15 8.41 6.64
N PRO A 23 -5.78 7.37 6.08
CA PRO A 23 -5.15 6.07 5.95
C PRO A 23 -3.80 6.20 5.25
N ALA A 24 -2.76 5.57 5.78
CA ALA A 24 -1.43 5.62 5.20
C ALA A 24 -1.37 4.74 3.93
N TRP A 25 -1.69 5.34 2.77
CA TRP A 25 -1.72 4.66 1.48
C TRP A 25 -0.32 4.36 0.94
N PHE A 26 -0.11 3.15 0.45
CA PHE A 26 1.10 2.74 -0.26
C PHE A 26 0.78 2.06 -1.59
N LYS A 27 1.64 2.31 -2.59
CA LYS A 27 1.59 1.72 -3.94
C LYS A 27 2.47 0.47 -4.03
N SER A 28 2.08 -0.47 -4.87
CA SER A 28 2.88 -1.66 -5.17
C SER A 28 4.13 -1.32 -6.01
N SER A 29 5.24 -2.01 -5.76
CA SER A 29 6.49 -1.88 -6.53
C SER A 29 6.41 -2.49 -7.95
N TYR A 30 5.42 -3.35 -8.21
CA TYR A 30 5.20 -3.96 -9.53
C TYR A 30 4.62 -2.98 -10.56
N SER A 31 4.37 -1.72 -10.17
CA SER A 31 3.81 -0.66 -11.00
C SER A 31 4.85 0.10 -11.83
N SER A 32 6.06 -0.42 -11.98
CA SER A 32 7.17 0.20 -12.74
C SER A 32 7.17 -0.24 -14.22
N GLY A 33 6.00 -0.33 -14.84
CA GLY A 33 5.82 -0.70 -16.25
C GLY A 33 5.68 0.54 -17.16
N PRO A 34 5.72 0.37 -18.50
CA PRO A 34 5.69 1.48 -19.47
C PRO A 34 4.43 2.36 -19.38
N ASP A 35 3.33 1.83 -18.82
CA ASP A 35 2.08 2.54 -18.57
C ASP A 35 2.03 3.31 -17.24
N GLY A 36 3.14 3.34 -16.46
CA GLY A 36 3.47 4.31 -15.41
C GLY A 36 2.57 4.41 -14.18
N ASP A 37 1.38 3.82 -14.20
CA ASP A 37 0.34 4.10 -13.23
C ASP A 37 -0.06 2.84 -12.46
N SER A 38 0.14 2.84 -11.14
CA SER A 38 -0.30 1.77 -10.26
C SER A 38 -1.81 1.55 -10.31
N CYS A 39 -2.30 0.36 -10.62
CA CYS A 39 -3.75 0.12 -10.65
C CYS A 39 -4.40 0.05 -9.25
N ILE A 40 -3.63 -0.11 -8.17
CA ILE A 40 -4.18 -0.30 -6.81
C ILE A 40 -3.27 0.35 -5.75
N GLU A 41 -3.88 0.97 -4.74
CA GLU A 41 -3.28 1.42 -3.49
C GLU A 41 -3.93 0.72 -2.28
N ILE A 42 -3.15 0.47 -1.24
CA ILE A 42 -3.61 -0.17 0.01
C ILE A 42 -3.27 0.72 1.20
N ALA A 43 -4.16 0.78 2.19
CA ALA A 43 -3.87 1.35 3.50
C ALA A 43 -4.36 0.40 4.60
N THR A 44 -3.53 0.17 5.60
CA THR A 44 -3.85 -0.71 6.73
C THR A 44 -4.12 0.11 7.98
N THR A 45 -5.18 -0.26 8.69
CA THR A 45 -5.52 0.22 10.03
C THR A 45 -5.60 -0.97 10.98
N SER A 46 -5.84 -0.73 12.27
CA SER A 46 -5.98 -1.83 13.25
C SER A 46 -7.17 -2.76 12.96
N SER A 47 -8.25 -2.26 12.33
CA SER A 47 -9.48 -3.01 12.12
C SER A 47 -9.83 -3.25 10.65
N THR A 48 -9.18 -2.54 9.72
CA THR A 48 -9.59 -2.51 8.32
C THR A 48 -8.39 -2.39 7.39
N VAL A 49 -8.42 -3.18 6.31
CA VAL A 49 -7.58 -3.00 5.13
C VAL A 49 -8.42 -2.29 4.07
N HIS A 50 -7.95 -1.13 3.63
CA HIS A 50 -8.57 -0.35 2.57
C HIS A 50 -7.84 -0.57 1.26
N ILE A 51 -8.61 -0.75 0.18
CA ILE A 51 -8.10 -0.95 -1.17
C ILE A 51 -8.82 0.02 -2.11
N ARG A 52 -8.07 0.72 -2.97
CA ARG A 52 -8.63 1.63 -3.99
C ARG A 52 -7.83 1.57 -5.28
N ASP A 53 -8.46 2.00 -6.36
CA ASP A 53 -7.76 2.30 -7.62
C ASP A 53 -7.01 3.63 -7.50
N SER A 54 -5.74 3.66 -7.89
CA SER A 54 -4.93 4.88 -7.75
C SER A 54 -5.31 5.96 -8.78
N LYS A 55 -5.91 5.56 -9.91
CA LYS A 55 -6.38 6.48 -10.96
C LYS A 55 -7.71 7.13 -10.60
N ASN A 56 -8.48 6.53 -9.70
CA ASN A 56 -9.79 6.97 -9.27
C ASN A 56 -9.87 7.08 -7.74
N ILE A 57 -9.12 8.03 -7.17
CA ILE A 57 -9.04 8.30 -5.73
C ILE A 57 -10.42 8.60 -5.09
N ASN A 58 -11.33 9.17 -5.88
CA ASN A 58 -12.70 9.52 -5.48
C ASN A 58 -13.71 8.41 -5.78
N GLY A 59 -13.27 7.33 -6.41
CA GLY A 59 -14.09 6.17 -6.72
C GLY A 59 -14.36 5.28 -5.51
N PRO A 60 -15.09 4.18 -5.73
CA PRO A 60 -15.37 3.19 -4.70
C PRO A 60 -14.10 2.64 -4.04
N ARG A 61 -14.17 2.38 -2.74
CA ARG A 61 -13.10 1.79 -1.94
C ARG A 61 -13.59 0.51 -1.30
N LEU A 62 -12.79 -0.54 -1.37
CA LEU A 62 -13.06 -1.77 -0.64
C LEU A 62 -12.49 -1.64 0.77
N ALA A 63 -13.24 -2.10 1.78
CA ALA A 63 -12.84 -2.15 3.17
C ALA A 63 -13.11 -3.57 3.68
N VAL A 64 -12.05 -4.28 4.09
CA VAL A 64 -12.15 -5.66 4.59
C VAL A 64 -11.43 -5.80 5.93
N THR A 65 -11.80 -6.80 6.71
CA THR A 65 -11.08 -7.11 7.95
C THR A 65 -9.67 -7.64 7.64
N PRO A 66 -8.68 -7.44 8.53
CA PRO A 66 -7.34 -7.98 8.38
C PRO A 66 -7.33 -9.50 8.19
N THR A 67 -8.22 -10.23 8.88
CA THR A 67 -8.37 -11.68 8.73
C THR A 67 -8.82 -12.06 7.32
N ALA A 68 -9.87 -11.43 6.80
CA ALA A 68 -10.35 -11.72 5.45
C ALA A 68 -9.29 -11.40 4.38
N TRP A 69 -8.52 -10.32 4.59
CA TRP A 69 -7.38 -9.99 3.72
C TRP A 69 -6.29 -11.05 3.76
N ALA A 70 -5.92 -11.56 4.94
CA ALA A 70 -4.90 -12.60 5.08
C ALA A 70 -5.30 -13.92 4.40
N GLU A 71 -6.56 -14.33 4.55
CA GLU A 71 -7.12 -15.51 3.86
C GLU A 71 -7.07 -15.32 2.34
N PHE A 72 -7.49 -14.14 1.85
CA PHE A 72 -7.43 -13.81 0.42
C PHE A 72 -6.01 -13.87 -0.13
N VAL A 73 -5.02 -13.29 0.57
CA VAL A 73 -3.62 -13.31 0.12
C VAL A 73 -3.06 -14.72 0.13
N THR A 74 -3.40 -15.52 1.14
CA THR A 74 -2.99 -16.94 1.21
C THR A 74 -3.53 -17.72 0.01
N TYR A 75 -4.82 -17.55 -0.30
CA TYR A 75 -5.45 -18.14 -1.48
C TYR A 75 -4.80 -17.67 -2.79
N ALA A 76 -4.57 -16.36 -2.95
CA ALA A 76 -4.05 -15.77 -4.18
C ALA A 76 -2.54 -16.04 -4.41
N GLY A 77 -1.77 -16.18 -3.33
CA GLY A 77 -0.31 -16.35 -3.37
C GLY A 77 0.18 -17.80 -3.43
N GLY A 78 -0.68 -18.78 -3.13
CA GLY A 78 -0.34 -20.20 -3.07
C GLY A 78 -0.24 -20.92 -4.42
N ARG A 79 0.27 -20.25 -5.46
CA ARG A 79 0.46 -20.86 -6.79
C ARG A 79 1.78 -21.63 -6.89
#